data_AF-A0A7K0DXI8-F1
#
_entry.id   AF-A0A7K0DXI8-F1
#
_cell.length_a   1.000
_cell.length_b   1.000
_cell.length_c   1.000
_cell.angle_alpha   90.00
_cell.angle_beta   90.00
_cell.angle_gamma   90.00
#
_symmetry.space_group_name_H-M   'P 1'
#
loop_
_entity.id
_entity.type
_entity.pdbx_description
1 polymer ?
#
loop_
_entity_poly.entity_id
_entity_poly.type
_entity_poly.pdbx_seq_one_letter_code
_entity_poly.pdbx_strand_id
1 'polypeptide(L)'
;MRLPSKNMVIAACCGSTDLAHPILPAIARLSGLHRTRLTADPVDLRGIDCARATLVREIDRWVVLQQFQRPAAYLHTESLGCVVDRMARTHAWAWQLLLSAAPADLAVHAAWTTLAELTDGYHDLVTEVESGRRRFPSAQPWELAAADTTRSRCW
;
A
#
# COMPACT_ATOMS: atom_id res chain seq x y z
N MET A 1 0.81 4.22 -18.08
CA MET A 1 1.96 3.55 -17.43
C MET A 1 1.52 2.17 -16.97
N ARG A 2 2.41 1.23 -16.64
CA ARG A 2 2.03 -0.07 -16.04
C ARG A 2 2.07 0.02 -14.51
N LEU A 3 1.46 -0.95 -13.81
CA LEU A 3 1.59 -1.04 -12.36
C LEU A 3 3.01 -1.52 -11.98
N PRO A 4 3.55 -1.16 -10.79
CA PRO A 4 4.88 -1.64 -10.41
C PRO A 4 4.81 -3.15 -10.14
N SER A 5 5.88 -3.86 -10.50
CA SER A 5 5.98 -5.29 -10.21
C SER A 5 6.14 -5.54 -8.71
N LYS A 6 5.84 -6.77 -8.26
CA LYS A 6 5.99 -7.18 -6.86
C LYS A 6 7.42 -6.94 -6.34
N ASN A 7 8.42 -7.17 -7.18
CA ASN A 7 9.82 -6.95 -6.84
C ASN A 7 10.15 -5.47 -6.67
N MET A 8 9.55 -4.58 -7.47
CA MET A 8 9.73 -3.13 -7.31
C MET A 8 9.12 -2.63 -5.99
N VAL A 9 7.96 -3.18 -5.60
CA VAL A 9 7.32 -2.85 -4.31
C VAL A 9 8.22 -3.29 -3.15
N ILE A 10 8.71 -4.53 -3.16
CA ILE A 10 9.62 -5.04 -2.11
C ILE A 10 10.93 -4.24 -2.09
N ALA A 11 11.51 -3.94 -3.26
CA ALA A 11 12.71 -3.11 -3.33
C ALA A 11 12.50 -1.71 -2.72
N ALA A 12 11.37 -1.07 -3.01
CA ALA A 12 11.00 0.21 -2.39
C ALA A 12 10.80 0.07 -0.86
N CYS A 13 10.22 -1.03 -0.40
CA CYS A 13 10.11 -1.32 1.04
C CYS A 13 11.48 -1.46 1.72
N CYS A 14 12.49 -1.99 1.00
CA CYS A 14 13.88 -2.05 1.45
C CYS A 14 14.63 -0.70 1.38
N GLY A 15 14.01 0.35 0.83
CA GLY A 15 14.59 1.69 0.69
C GLY A 15 15.19 1.99 -0.69
N SER A 16 15.07 1.08 -1.67
CA SER A 16 15.54 1.34 -3.03
C SER A 16 14.56 2.24 -3.78
N THR A 17 14.94 3.50 -3.98
CA THR A 17 14.13 4.51 -4.70
C THR A 17 14.64 4.83 -6.11
N ASP A 18 15.71 4.17 -6.57
CA ASP A 18 16.33 4.38 -7.89
C ASP A 18 15.53 3.75 -9.05
N LEU A 19 14.22 3.60 -8.87
CA LEU A 19 13.32 2.96 -9.81
C LEU A 19 12.40 4.03 -10.40
N ALA A 20 12.33 4.11 -11.73
CA ALA A 20 11.66 5.18 -12.48
C ALA A 20 10.11 5.26 -12.31
N HIS A 21 9.53 4.53 -11.35
CA HIS A 21 8.09 4.42 -11.21
C HIS A 21 7.55 5.40 -10.14
N PRO A 22 6.57 6.26 -10.48
CA PRO A 22 6.21 7.45 -9.71
C PRO A 22 5.64 7.16 -8.32
N ILE A 23 5.02 6.00 -8.10
CA ILE A 23 4.47 5.65 -6.78
C ILE A 23 5.50 5.02 -5.83
N LEU A 24 6.68 4.60 -6.31
CA LEU A 24 7.66 3.93 -5.45
C LEU A 24 8.20 4.79 -4.31
N PRO A 25 8.43 6.11 -4.47
CA PRO A 25 8.76 6.99 -3.36
C PRO A 25 7.68 7.00 -2.26
N ALA A 26 6.40 6.93 -2.64
CA ALA A 26 5.31 6.83 -1.67
C ALA A 26 5.35 5.50 -0.90
N ILE A 27 5.67 4.39 -1.58
CA ILE A 27 5.83 3.06 -0.96
C ILE A 27 7.02 3.04 0.00
N ALA A 28 8.17 3.60 -0.39
CA ALA A 28 9.33 3.69 0.48
C ALA A 28 9.02 4.50 1.75
N ARG A 29 8.27 5.61 1.61
CA ARG A 29 7.78 6.40 2.75
C ARG A 29 6.80 5.62 3.63
N LEU A 30 5.88 4.84 3.05
CA LEU A 30 4.99 3.94 3.81
C LEU A 30 5.80 2.94 4.65
N SER A 31 6.82 2.30 4.06
CA SER A 31 7.72 1.39 4.78
C SER A 31 8.43 2.09 5.95
N GLY A 32 8.94 3.30 5.72
CA GLY A 32 9.55 4.12 6.77
C GLY A 32 8.58 4.46 7.92
N LEU A 33 7.33 4.81 7.60
CA LEU A 33 6.29 5.07 8.60
C LEU A 33 5.97 3.82 9.40
N HIS A 34 5.83 2.64 8.77
CA HIS A 34 5.57 1.38 9.49
C HIS A 34 6.72 1.01 10.42
N ARG A 35 7.96 1.18 9.99
CA ARG A 35 9.14 0.98 10.86
C ARG A 35 9.11 1.93 12.07
N THR A 36 8.82 3.21 11.84
CA THR A 36 8.71 4.22 12.91
C THR A 36 7.59 3.85 13.88
N ARG A 37 6.44 3.38 13.36
CA ARG A 37 5.27 2.99 14.14
C ARG A 37 5.53 1.85 15.11
N LEU A 38 6.46 0.94 14.79
CA LEU A 38 6.80 -0.19 15.67
C LEU A 38 7.48 0.22 16.97
N THR A 39 8.10 1.40 17.01
CA THR A 39 8.83 1.91 18.19
C THR A 39 8.30 3.24 18.70
N ALA A 40 7.23 3.76 18.10
CA ALA A 40 6.69 5.07 18.42
C ALA A 40 5.86 5.05 19.72
N ASP A 41 5.90 6.17 20.44
CA ASP A 41 5.02 6.39 21.58
C ASP A 41 3.55 6.51 21.14
N PRO A 42 2.58 6.10 21.97
CA PRO A 42 1.16 6.18 21.65
C PRO A 42 0.68 7.57 21.18
N VAL A 43 1.31 8.64 21.66
CA VAL A 43 0.99 10.03 21.30
C VAL A 43 1.30 10.35 19.84
N ASP A 44 2.32 9.70 19.26
CA ASP A 44 2.76 9.94 17.88
C ASP A 44 2.03 9.09 16.84
N LEU A 45 1.40 7.99 17.28
CA LEU A 45 0.73 7.03 16.39
C LEU A 45 -0.33 7.69 15.50
N ARG A 46 -1.07 8.67 16.02
CA ARG A 46 -2.08 9.39 15.24
C ARG A 46 -1.47 10.13 14.06
N GLY A 47 -0.33 10.81 14.27
CA GLY A 47 0.38 11.53 13.21
C GLY A 47 0.89 10.57 12.12
N ILE A 48 1.46 9.44 12.55
CA ILE A 48 1.94 8.38 11.66
C ILE A 48 0.79 7.79 10.84
N ASP A 49 -0.33 7.47 11.47
CA ASP A 49 -1.51 6.89 10.79
C ASP A 49 -2.16 7.88 9.82
N CYS A 50 -2.18 9.19 10.14
CA CYS A 50 -2.61 10.23 9.20
C CYS A 50 -1.68 10.35 7.98
N ALA A 51 -0.36 10.30 8.19
CA ALA A 51 0.62 10.34 7.11
C ALA A 51 0.50 9.10 6.21
N ARG A 52 0.31 7.92 6.80
CA ARG A 52 0.08 6.65 6.10
C ARG A 52 -1.16 6.72 5.22
N ALA A 53 -2.30 7.15 5.78
CA ALA A 53 -3.54 7.31 5.02
C ALA A 53 -3.41 8.31 3.85
N THR A 54 -2.58 9.34 4.01
CA THR A 54 -2.31 10.31 2.94
C THR A 54 -1.54 9.68 1.78
N LEU A 55 -0.50 8.89 2.06
CA LEU A 55 0.25 8.18 1.03
C LEU A 55 -0.59 7.11 0.33
N VAL A 56 -1.46 6.40 1.06
CA VAL A 56 -2.42 5.46 0.47
C VAL A 56 -3.31 6.15 -0.56
N ARG A 57 -3.90 7.30 -0.20
CA ARG A 57 -4.73 8.09 -1.13
C ARG A 57 -3.94 8.62 -2.32
N GLU A 58 -2.68 8.99 -2.14
CA GLU A 58 -1.80 9.44 -3.23
C GLU A 58 -1.59 8.33 -4.26
N ILE A 59 -1.31 7.10 -3.80
CA ILE A 59 -1.19 5.91 -4.64
C ILE A 59 -2.51 5.64 -5.38
N ASP A 60 -3.64 5.64 -4.67
CA ASP A 60 -4.95 5.36 -5.24
C ASP A 60 -5.35 6.39 -6.29
N ARG A 61 -5.09 7.68 -6.03
CA ARG A 61 -5.31 8.76 -7.00
C ARG A 61 -4.48 8.53 -8.27
N TRP A 62 -3.21 8.13 -8.12
CA TRP A 62 -2.39 7.83 -9.28
C TRP A 62 -2.98 6.66 -10.11
N VAL A 63 -3.46 5.60 -9.47
CA VAL A 63 -4.09 4.45 -10.16
C VAL A 63 -5.33 4.86 -10.95
N VAL A 64 -6.20 5.69 -10.37
CA VAL A 64 -7.39 6.21 -11.05
C VAL A 64 -6.99 7.01 -12.29
N LEU A 65 -5.94 7.84 -12.21
CA LEU A 65 -5.44 8.63 -13.33
C LEU A 65 -4.83 7.78 -14.47
N GLN A 66 -4.33 6.58 -14.18
CA GLN A 66 -3.76 5.70 -15.21
C GLN A 66 -4.81 4.97 -16.07
N GLN A 67 -6.11 5.12 -15.76
CA GLN A 67 -7.21 4.54 -16.54
C GLN A 67 -7.14 3.01 -16.75
N PHE A 68 -6.56 2.27 -15.79
CA PHE A 68 -6.58 0.79 -15.81
C PHE A 68 -7.99 0.18 -15.69
N GLN A 69 -9.01 1.01 -15.48
CA GLN A 69 -10.33 0.58 -15.04
C GLN A 69 -11.24 0.33 -16.26
N ARG A 70 -11.54 -0.93 -16.56
CA ARG A 70 -12.63 -1.27 -17.50
C ARG A 70 -13.97 -1.34 -16.74
N PRO A 71 -15.03 -0.64 -17.18
CA PRO A 71 -16.30 -0.58 -16.45
C PRO A 71 -16.93 -1.95 -16.14
N ALA A 72 -16.74 -2.94 -17.01
CA ALA A 72 -17.29 -4.29 -16.89
C ALA A 72 -16.39 -5.29 -16.14
N ALA A 73 -15.23 -4.85 -15.63
CA ALA A 73 -14.32 -5.72 -14.89
C ALA A 73 -14.82 -6.00 -13.46
N TYR A 74 -14.43 -7.15 -12.90
CA TYR A 74 -14.76 -7.50 -11.52
C TYR A 74 -14.18 -6.48 -10.54
N LEU A 75 -14.98 -6.03 -9.58
CA LEU A 75 -14.55 -5.08 -8.57
C LEU A 75 -13.70 -5.80 -7.50
N HIS A 76 -12.51 -5.28 -7.22
CA HIS A 76 -11.74 -5.65 -6.04
C HIS A 76 -12.31 -4.98 -4.78
N THR A 77 -12.12 -5.62 -3.63
CA THR A 77 -12.63 -5.14 -2.33
C THR A 77 -11.75 -4.06 -1.71
N GLU A 78 -10.48 -3.99 -2.09
CA GLU A 78 -9.50 -3.05 -1.58
C GLU A 78 -8.95 -2.16 -2.70
N SER A 79 -8.40 -1.00 -2.33
CA SER A 79 -7.64 -0.16 -3.26
C SER A 79 -6.18 -0.64 -3.37
N LEU A 80 -5.46 -0.24 -4.42
CA LEU A 80 -4.05 -0.61 -4.58
C LEU A 80 -3.22 -0.09 -3.40
N GLY A 81 -3.47 1.15 -2.98
CA GLY A 81 -2.80 1.77 -1.84
C GLY A 81 -2.98 0.98 -0.56
N CYS A 82 -4.19 0.45 -0.29
CA CYS A 82 -4.43 -0.41 0.87
C CYS A 82 -3.65 -1.73 0.80
N VAL A 83 -3.62 -2.37 -0.38
CA VAL A 83 -2.86 -3.62 -0.57
C VAL A 83 -1.37 -3.38 -0.34
N VAL A 84 -0.82 -2.32 -0.94
CA VAL A 84 0.59 -1.93 -0.81
C VAL A 84 0.93 -1.51 0.62
N ASP A 85 0.05 -0.81 1.32
CA ASP A 85 0.21 -0.46 2.73
C ASP A 85 0.31 -1.71 3.62
N ARG A 86 -0.52 -2.71 3.35
CA ARG A 86 -0.44 -4.02 4.03
C ARG A 86 0.88 -4.71 3.76
N MET A 87 1.35 -4.73 2.51
CA MET A 87 2.66 -5.28 2.17
C MET A 87 3.79 -4.57 2.91
N ALA A 88 3.79 -3.22 2.92
CA ALA A 88 4.79 -2.43 3.62
C ALA A 88 4.80 -2.68 5.13
N ARG A 89 3.61 -2.80 5.74
CA ARG A 89 3.46 -3.16 7.15
C ARG A 89 4.02 -4.54 7.46
N THR A 90 3.63 -5.56 6.68
CA THR A 90 4.08 -6.94 6.89
C THR A 90 5.60 -7.05 6.69
N HIS A 91 6.14 -6.36 5.69
CA HIS A 91 7.59 -6.28 5.48
C HIS A 91 8.31 -5.65 6.68
N ALA A 92 7.85 -4.49 7.16
CA ALA A 92 8.45 -3.84 8.33
C ALA A 92 8.43 -4.74 9.58
N TRP A 93 7.32 -5.47 9.78
CA TRP A 93 7.19 -6.42 10.87
C TRP A 93 8.12 -7.63 10.74
N ALA A 94 8.15 -8.28 9.56
CA ALA A 94 9.04 -9.41 9.29
C ALA A 94 10.52 -9.03 9.44
N TRP A 95 10.88 -7.83 8.98
CA TRP A 95 12.22 -7.29 9.14
C TRP A 95 12.57 -7.06 10.62
N GLN A 96 11.66 -6.47 11.40
CA GLN A 96 11.89 -6.25 12.82
C GLN A 96 12.08 -7.56 13.58
N LEU A 97 11.23 -8.55 13.32
CA LEU A 97 11.35 -9.88 13.92
C LEU A 97 12.68 -10.54 13.58
N LEU A 98 13.14 -10.42 12.33
CA LEU A 98 14.44 -10.95 11.91
C LEU A 98 15.61 -10.36 12.72
N LEU A 99 15.50 -9.09 13.14
CA LEU A 99 16.53 -8.40 13.91
C LEU A 99 16.44 -8.68 15.42
N SER A 100 15.24 -8.94 15.95
CA SER A 100 15.01 -9.03 17.40
C SER A 100 14.80 -10.44 17.94
N ALA A 101 14.37 -11.39 17.10
CA ALA A 101 14.03 -12.74 17.54
C ALA A 101 15.24 -13.69 17.57
N ALA A 102 15.09 -14.81 18.28
CA ALA A 102 16.10 -15.86 18.27
C ALA A 102 16.18 -16.53 16.87
N PRO A 103 17.34 -17.07 16.48
CA PRO A 103 17.45 -17.88 15.27
C PRO A 103 16.43 -19.03 15.28
N ALA A 104 15.79 -19.29 14.13
CA ALA A 104 14.75 -20.31 13.93
C ALA A 104 13.43 -20.09 14.71
N ASP A 105 13.14 -18.87 15.16
CA ASP A 105 11.83 -18.53 15.71
C ASP A 105 10.72 -18.71 14.67
N LEU A 106 9.69 -19.49 15.02
CA LEU A 106 8.51 -19.73 14.18
C LEU A 106 7.79 -18.43 13.79
N ALA A 107 7.84 -17.39 14.63
CA ALA A 107 7.26 -16.08 14.34
C ALA A 107 7.95 -15.39 13.15
N VAL A 108 9.28 -15.54 13.04
CA VAL A 108 10.05 -15.03 11.89
C VAL A 108 9.59 -15.74 10.63
N HIS A 109 9.53 -17.07 10.65
CA HIS A 109 9.08 -17.86 9.50
C HIS A 109 7.66 -17.48 9.07
N ALA A 110 6.72 -17.42 10.02
CA ALA A 110 5.34 -17.05 9.74
C ALA A 110 5.22 -15.65 9.09
N ALA A 111 5.95 -14.66 9.60
CA ALA A 111 5.91 -13.30 9.05
C ALA A 111 6.44 -13.23 7.61
N TRP A 112 7.52 -13.95 7.30
CA TRP A 112 8.05 -14.04 5.93
C TRP A 112 7.13 -14.82 5.00
N THR A 113 6.48 -15.89 5.47
CA THR A 113 5.47 -16.63 4.70
C THR A 113 4.28 -15.73 4.37
N THR A 114 3.73 -15.01 5.34
CA THR A 114 2.64 -14.05 5.08
C THR A 114 3.06 -12.96 4.09
N LEU A 115 4.31 -12.47 4.16
CA LEU A 115 4.80 -11.50 3.18
C LEU A 115 4.87 -12.11 1.76
N ALA A 116 5.32 -13.36 1.63
CA ALA A 116 5.37 -14.05 0.34
C ALA A 116 3.97 -14.20 -0.27
N GLU A 117 3.00 -14.67 0.52
CA GLU A 117 1.59 -14.81 0.09
C GLU A 117 0.99 -13.47 -0.37
N LEU A 118 1.24 -12.38 0.39
CA LEU A 118 0.80 -11.04 -0.01
C LEU A 118 1.46 -10.56 -1.30
N THR A 119 2.73 -10.89 -1.50
CA THR A 119 3.50 -10.49 -2.67
C THR A 119 3.05 -11.25 -3.92
N ASP A 120 2.70 -12.52 -3.79
CA ASP A 120 2.12 -13.33 -4.87
C ASP A 120 0.69 -12.89 -5.18
N GLY A 121 -0.14 -12.68 -4.16
CA GLY A 121 -1.49 -12.12 -4.36
C GLY A 121 -1.47 -10.73 -5.03
N TYR A 122 -0.48 -9.89 -4.72
CA TYR A 122 -0.28 -8.61 -5.41
C TYR A 122 0.09 -8.81 -6.88
N HIS A 123 0.96 -9.78 -7.20
CA HIS A 123 1.34 -10.07 -8.58
C HIS A 123 0.16 -10.54 -9.42
N ASP A 124 -0.66 -11.43 -8.88
CA ASP A 124 -1.86 -11.92 -9.54
C ASP A 124 -2.86 -10.78 -9.74
N LEU A 125 -3.09 -9.96 -8.71
CA LEU A 125 -3.96 -8.79 -8.77
C LEU A 125 -3.51 -7.80 -9.86
N VAL A 126 -2.22 -7.48 -9.94
CA VAL A 126 -1.66 -6.64 -11.00
C VAL A 126 -1.94 -7.25 -12.37
N THR A 127 -1.71 -8.55 -12.53
CA THR A 127 -1.95 -9.26 -13.79
C THR A 127 -3.43 -9.23 -14.20
N GLU A 128 -4.35 -9.42 -13.25
CA GLU A 128 -5.79 -9.34 -13.49
C GLU A 128 -6.25 -7.93 -13.85
N VAL A 129 -5.68 -6.90 -13.22
CA VAL A 129 -5.99 -5.50 -13.51
C VAL A 129 -5.45 -5.08 -14.88
N GLU A 130 -4.20 -5.40 -15.19
CA GLU A 130 -3.59 -5.07 -16.48
C GLU A 130 -4.26 -5.82 -17.65
N SER A 131 -4.76 -7.05 -17.41
CA SER A 131 -5.58 -7.78 -18.39
C SER A 131 -7.04 -7.31 -18.46
N GLY A 132 -7.45 -6.37 -17.59
CA GLY A 132 -8.80 -5.80 -17.57
C GLY A 132 -9.88 -6.74 -17.00
N ARG A 133 -9.49 -7.83 -16.33
CA ARG A 133 -10.41 -8.75 -15.64
C ARG A 133 -10.89 -8.19 -14.32
N ARG A 134 -10.02 -7.44 -13.63
CA ARG A 134 -10.32 -6.81 -12.34
C ARG A 134 -10.11 -5.31 -12.40
N ARG A 135 -10.84 -4.58 -11.55
CA ARG A 135 -10.71 -3.14 -11.36
C ARG A 135 -10.66 -2.80 -9.87
N PHE A 136 -10.03 -1.70 -9.55
CA PHE A 136 -10.01 -1.13 -8.20
C PHE A 136 -11.27 -0.29 -7.93
N PRO A 137 -11.62 -0.04 -6.66
CA PRO A 137 -12.60 0.97 -6.32
C PRO A 137 -12.08 2.37 -6.75
N SER A 138 -12.88 3.12 -7.50
CA SER A 138 -12.51 4.44 -8.07
C SER A 138 -12.78 5.62 -7.14
N ALA A 139 -13.60 5.41 -6.11
CA ALA A 139 -13.83 6.32 -4.99
C ALA A 139 -14.46 5.51 -3.85
N GLN A 140 -14.06 5.76 -2.60
CA GLN A 140 -14.91 5.32 -1.50
C GLN A 140 -16.10 6.30 -1.41
N PRO A 141 -17.36 5.83 -1.35
CA PRO A 141 -18.54 6.70 -1.42
C PRO A 141 -18.53 7.86 -0.40
N TRP A 142 -17.90 7.66 0.76
CA TRP A 142 -17.83 8.67 1.82
C TRP A 142 -16.80 9.79 1.55
N GLU A 143 -15.83 9.59 0.66
CA GLU A 143 -14.88 10.65 0.24
C GLU A 143 -15.53 11.67 -0.69
N LEU A 144 -16.49 11.23 -1.52
CA LEU A 144 -17.31 12.12 -2.35
C LEU A 144 -18.22 13.02 -1.49
N ALA A 145 -18.79 12.45 -0.42
CA ALA A 145 -19.62 13.21 0.54
C ALA A 145 -18.82 14.27 1.34
N ALA A 146 -17.55 14.00 1.65
CA ALA A 146 -16.66 14.96 2.30
C ALA A 146 -16.23 16.12 1.37
N ALA A 147 -16.12 15.86 0.06
CA ALA A 147 -15.81 16.88 -0.93
C ALA A 147 -16.98 17.86 -1.15
N ASP A 148 -18.24 17.38 -1.12
CA ASP A 148 -19.43 18.23 -1.25
C ASP A 148 -19.68 19.13 -0.03
N THR A 149 -19.34 18.66 1.17
CA THR A 149 -19.45 19.48 2.41
C THR A 149 -18.43 20.61 2.45
N THR A 150 -17.29 20.48 1.76
CA THR A 150 -16.27 21.54 1.67
C THR A 150 -16.66 22.63 0.66
N ARG A 151 -17.38 22.28 -0.42
CA ARG A 151 -17.92 23.26 -1.39
C ARG A 151 -19.09 24.08 -0.88
N SER A 152 -19.83 23.56 0.11
CA SER A 152 -21.03 24.22 0.64
C SER A 152 -20.74 25.29 1.71
N ARG A 153 -19.47 25.52 2.07
CA ARG A 153 -19.05 26.50 3.10
C ARG A 153 -18.39 27.77 2.54
N CYS A 154 -18.45 27.97 1.22
CA CYS A 154 -18.05 29.23 0.58
C CYS A 154 -19.29 30.07 0.23
N TRP A 155 -20.00 30.55 1.25
CA TRP A 155 -20.96 31.66 1.17
C TRP A 155 -20.94 32.43 2.49
#